data_AF-A0A9E0QKQ8-F1
#
_entry.id   AF-A0A9E0QKQ8-F1
#
_cell.length_a   1.000
_cell.length_b   1.000
_cell.length_c   1.000
_cell.angle_alpha   90.00
_cell.angle_beta   90.00
_cell.angle_gamma   90.00
#
_symmetry.space_group_name_H-M   'P 1'
#
loop_
_entity.id
_entity.type
_entity.pdbx_description
1 polymer ?
#
loop_
_entity_poly.entity_id
_entity_poly.type
_entity_poly.pdbx_seq_one_letter_code
_entity_poly.pdbx_strand_id
1 'polypeptide(L)'
;MKMLSQRLGLVLLLASACVSNALAADGNQLRSEASSTKSDLDSVKNEIRTATKKLRLTQAERTKQQKALNSAEAEINKLQKSVAETEKESNMRKARVNVLRKRQAELAAVKREQLASLKADMQASYRAGRDDYFKLLLNQEHPALLARQLRYFSYIQKARSERIDELDVTLAELAAVEVEEAEQVKKLAALEKKLESEQVQLEGAKSQRAAALKILNSDIASQDKNLKSLKKNQAALQNLMRRLERQAREADR
;
A
#
# COMPACT_ATOMS: atom_id res chain seq x y z
N MET A 1 24.35 -37.47 41.41
CA MET A 1 25.14 -38.39 40.56
C MET A 1 26.43 -37.66 40.21
N LYS A 2 27.55 -38.13 40.79
CA LYS A 2 28.99 -37.87 40.52
C LYS A 2 29.45 -36.39 40.43
N MET A 3 30.08 -35.80 41.46
CA MET A 3 31.43 -36.03 42.02
C MET A 3 32.62 -35.71 41.08
N LEU A 4 33.49 -34.84 41.63
CA LEU A 4 34.97 -34.78 41.48
C LEU A 4 35.52 -34.28 40.13
N SER A 5 36.59 -33.47 40.03
CA SER A 5 37.73 -33.25 40.94
C SER A 5 38.65 -32.12 40.46
N GLN A 6 39.26 -31.41 41.43
CA GLN A 6 40.68 -30.95 41.52
C GLN A 6 41.20 -29.90 40.48
N ARG A 7 41.87 -28.82 40.90
CA ARG A 7 43.08 -28.81 41.75
C ARG A 7 43.17 -27.62 42.71
N LEU A 8 43.65 -27.97 43.91
CA LEU A 8 44.08 -27.17 45.06
C LEU A 8 45.55 -26.73 44.92
N GLY A 9 45.92 -25.64 45.61
CA GLY A 9 47.30 -25.24 45.93
C GLY A 9 47.31 -23.79 46.47
N LEU A 10 46.98 -23.54 47.75
CA LEU A 10 47.89 -23.42 48.92
C LEU A 10 48.83 -22.18 48.77
N VAL A 11 48.92 -21.16 49.63
CA VAL A 11 49.16 -21.14 51.09
C VAL A 11 48.78 -19.78 51.70
N LEU A 12 48.38 -19.86 52.97
CA LEU A 12 47.94 -18.87 53.96
C LEU A 12 49.09 -17.99 54.54
N LEU A 13 48.76 -16.74 54.92
CA LEU A 13 49.19 -15.98 56.12
C LEU A 13 50.65 -15.99 56.60
N LEU A 14 51.24 -14.79 56.74
CA LEU A 14 52.03 -14.42 57.93
C LEU A 14 52.14 -12.89 58.09
N ALA A 15 51.80 -12.44 59.29
CA ALA A 15 51.85 -11.07 59.76
C ALA A 15 53.27 -10.64 60.16
N SER A 16 53.46 -9.31 60.20
CA SER A 16 54.40 -8.61 61.08
C SER A 16 55.91 -8.73 60.77
N ALA A 17 56.42 -7.76 60.01
CA ALA A 17 57.77 -7.23 60.22
C ALA A 17 57.77 -5.70 60.02
N CYS A 18 58.20 -5.04 61.09
CA CYS A 18 58.31 -3.62 61.34
C CYS A 18 58.84 -2.73 60.20
N VAL A 19 58.17 -1.58 60.05
CA VAL A 19 58.72 -0.22 60.14
C VAL A 19 60.12 -0.01 59.57
N SER A 20 60.19 0.65 58.40
CA SER A 20 60.96 1.89 58.18
C SER A 20 60.69 2.41 56.75
N ASN A 21 60.54 3.73 56.61
CA ASN A 21 60.30 4.50 55.38
C ASN A 21 58.86 4.57 54.83
N ALA A 22 57.92 4.94 55.70
CA ALA A 22 56.79 5.77 55.31
C ALA A 22 57.12 7.22 55.73
N LEU A 23 57.63 8.03 54.81
CA LEU A 23 57.57 9.51 54.75
C LEU A 23 58.52 9.99 53.63
N ALA A 24 58.12 9.82 52.35
CA ALA A 24 58.71 10.50 51.17
C ALA A 24 58.14 10.01 49.82
N ALA A 25 57.18 9.07 49.79
CA ALA A 25 56.66 8.52 48.53
C ALA A 25 55.32 9.13 48.06
N ASP A 26 54.67 9.97 48.87
CA ASP A 26 53.25 10.32 48.67
C ASP A 26 53.03 11.39 47.57
N GLY A 27 53.88 12.41 47.49
CA GLY A 27 53.71 13.52 46.55
C GLY A 27 53.92 13.16 45.07
N ASN A 28 54.83 12.23 44.76
CA ASN A 28 55.17 11.89 43.37
C ASN A 28 54.14 10.93 42.73
N GLN A 29 53.54 10.03 43.52
CA GLN A 29 52.41 9.19 43.08
C GLN A 29 51.15 10.02 42.85
N LEU A 30 50.80 10.93 43.78
CA LEU A 30 49.66 11.84 43.63
C LEU A 30 49.82 12.78 42.41
N ARG A 31 51.04 13.25 42.11
CA ARG A 31 51.34 14.04 40.90
C ARG A 31 51.20 13.23 39.61
N SER A 32 51.67 11.99 39.61
CA SER A 32 51.49 11.04 38.51
C SER A 32 49.99 10.80 38.24
N GLU A 33 49.21 10.53 39.28
CA GLU A 33 47.75 10.32 39.20
C GLU A 33 46.98 11.58 38.77
N ALA A 34 47.40 12.75 39.23
CA ALA A 34 46.84 14.02 38.76
C ALA A 34 47.17 14.28 37.28
N SER A 35 48.36 13.90 36.83
CA SER A 35 48.76 14.05 35.42
C SER A 35 48.00 13.11 34.48
N SER A 36 47.79 11.85 34.88
CA SER A 36 46.99 10.88 34.12
C SER A 36 45.52 11.28 34.08
N THR A 37 44.94 11.69 35.21
CA THR A 37 43.55 12.20 35.28
C THR A 37 43.35 13.43 34.40
N LYS A 38 44.37 14.30 34.27
CA LYS A 38 44.34 15.46 33.38
C LYS A 38 44.38 15.08 31.91
N SER A 39 45.22 14.12 31.55
CA SER A 39 45.26 13.53 30.20
C SER A 39 43.91 12.89 29.84
N ASP A 40 43.32 12.11 30.75
CA ASP A 40 42.00 11.49 30.56
C ASP A 40 40.90 12.53 30.39
N LEU A 41 40.95 13.61 31.18
CA LEU A 41 40.00 14.71 31.06
C LEU A 41 40.11 15.42 29.70
N ASP A 42 41.31 15.65 29.20
CA ASP A 42 41.52 16.29 27.90
C ASP A 42 41.13 15.36 26.74
N SER A 43 41.34 14.04 26.89
CA SER A 43 40.80 13.02 25.97
C SER A 43 39.26 13.07 25.92
N VAL A 44 38.60 13.03 27.08
CA VAL A 44 37.12 13.10 27.16
C VAL A 44 36.59 14.43 26.61
N LYS A 45 37.26 15.57 26.82
CA LYS A 45 36.87 16.85 26.18
C LYS A 45 36.96 16.79 24.66
N ASN A 46 38.00 16.16 24.11
CA ASN A 46 38.16 15.99 22.67
C ASN A 46 37.09 15.05 22.09
N GLU A 47 36.76 13.96 22.80
CA GLU A 47 35.65 13.07 22.46
C GLU A 47 34.31 13.81 22.49
N ILE A 48 34.05 14.65 23.49
CA ILE A 48 32.85 15.48 23.58
C ILE A 48 32.78 16.47 22.43
N ARG A 49 33.88 17.14 22.07
CA ARG A 49 33.92 18.07 20.93
C ARG A 49 33.59 17.35 19.63
N THR A 50 34.16 16.15 19.43
CA THR A 50 33.91 15.31 18.26
C THR A 50 32.47 14.80 18.23
N ALA A 51 31.95 14.31 19.37
CA ALA A 51 30.58 13.86 19.51
C ALA A 51 29.57 14.99 19.28
N THR A 52 29.85 16.20 19.76
CA THR A 52 29.01 17.39 19.54
C THR A 52 29.00 17.80 18.06
N LYS A 53 30.15 17.72 17.38
CA LYS A 53 30.24 18.00 15.94
C LYS A 53 29.48 16.96 15.11
N LYS A 54 29.62 15.68 15.45
CA LYS A 54 28.83 14.58 14.85
C LYS A 54 27.33 14.80 15.09
N LEU A 55 26.92 15.12 16.31
CA LEU A 55 25.52 15.40 16.64
C LEU A 55 24.93 16.52 15.77
N ARG A 56 25.66 17.63 15.58
CA ARG A 56 25.22 18.73 14.70
C ARG A 56 25.02 18.28 13.25
N LEU A 57 25.96 17.49 12.71
CA LEU A 57 25.83 16.93 11.36
C LEU A 57 24.64 15.97 11.26
N THR A 58 24.47 15.09 12.25
CA THR A 58 23.29 14.21 12.35
C THR A 58 22.00 15.00 12.44
N GLN A 59 21.98 16.16 13.10
CA GLN A 59 20.77 16.98 13.25
C GLN A 59 20.33 17.62 11.93
N ALA A 60 21.29 18.00 11.08
CA ALA A 60 21.01 18.44 9.71
C ALA A 60 20.47 17.29 8.86
N GLU A 61 21.11 16.12 8.93
CA GLU A 61 20.65 14.92 8.22
C GLU A 61 19.27 14.46 8.70
N ARG A 62 19.01 14.54 10.02
CA ARG A 62 17.69 14.29 10.63
C ARG A 62 16.63 15.21 10.06
N THR A 63 16.93 16.51 9.93
CA THR A 63 15.98 17.47 9.37
C THR A 63 15.67 17.13 7.91
N LYS A 64 16.68 16.72 7.14
CA LYS A 64 16.51 16.25 5.75
C LYS A 64 15.69 14.97 5.68
N GLN A 65 15.98 13.98 6.52
CA GLN A 65 15.24 12.72 6.59
C GLN A 65 13.79 12.93 7.05
N GLN A 66 13.55 13.85 8.00
CA GLN A 66 12.19 14.21 8.41
C GLN A 66 11.40 14.86 7.27
N LYS A 67 12.04 15.73 6.48
CA LYS A 67 11.40 16.30 5.28
C LYS A 67 11.09 15.22 4.25
N ALA A 68 12.02 14.31 4.01
CA ALA A 68 11.82 13.17 3.10
C ALA A 68 10.67 12.26 3.60
N LEU A 69 10.61 12.01 4.91
CA LEU A 69 9.54 11.24 5.54
C LEU A 69 8.17 11.91 5.35
N ASN A 70 8.08 13.22 5.60
CA ASN A 70 6.84 13.98 5.40
C ASN A 70 6.40 13.96 3.93
N SER A 71 7.36 14.05 2.99
CA SER A 71 7.09 13.93 1.55
C SER A 71 6.55 12.54 1.20
N ALA A 72 7.19 11.49 1.71
CA ALA A 72 6.73 10.11 1.52
C ALA A 72 5.34 9.87 2.13
N GLU A 73 5.04 10.46 3.29
CA GLU A 73 3.69 10.40 3.89
C GLU A 73 2.65 11.12 3.02
N ALA A 74 2.98 12.27 2.45
CA ALA A 74 2.10 12.98 1.53
C ALA A 74 1.85 12.14 0.25
N GLU A 75 2.88 11.49 -0.28
CA GLU A 75 2.77 10.57 -1.42
C GLU A 75 1.92 9.34 -1.09
N ILE A 76 2.13 8.71 0.07
CA ILE A 76 1.32 7.58 0.56
C ILE A 76 -0.15 8.01 0.66
N ASN A 77 -0.44 9.17 1.25
CA ASN A 77 -1.81 9.67 1.37
C ASN A 77 -2.44 9.92 -0.01
N LYS A 78 -1.66 10.42 -0.98
CA LYS A 78 -2.12 10.61 -2.35
C LYS A 78 -2.39 9.26 -3.04
N LEU A 79 -1.50 8.28 -2.90
CA LEU A 79 -1.68 6.93 -3.43
C LEU A 79 -2.90 6.24 -2.82
N GLN A 80 -3.11 6.34 -1.51
CA GLN A 80 -4.29 5.78 -0.84
C GLN A 80 -5.60 6.37 -1.38
N LYS A 81 -5.66 7.68 -1.60
CA LYS A 81 -6.80 8.34 -2.23
C LYS A 81 -7.02 7.84 -3.66
N SER A 82 -5.94 7.75 -4.44
CA SER A 82 -5.99 7.26 -5.82
C SER A 82 -6.50 5.81 -5.88
N VAL A 83 -6.00 4.93 -5.02
CA VAL A 83 -6.46 3.53 -4.87
C VAL A 83 -7.95 3.49 -4.56
N ALA A 84 -8.41 4.25 -3.56
CA ALA A 84 -9.83 4.27 -3.18
C ALA A 84 -10.74 4.80 -4.31
N GLU A 85 -10.29 5.82 -5.06
CA GLU A 85 -11.00 6.34 -6.22
C GLU A 85 -11.05 5.32 -7.37
N THR A 86 -9.92 4.68 -7.69
CA THR A 86 -9.82 3.63 -8.72
C THR A 86 -10.70 2.42 -8.35
N GLU A 87 -10.71 1.98 -7.08
CA GLU A 87 -11.58 0.90 -6.60
C GLU A 87 -13.06 1.26 -6.72
N LYS A 88 -13.43 2.48 -6.33
CA LYS A 88 -14.80 2.97 -6.48
C LYS A 88 -15.23 2.96 -7.94
N GLU A 89 -14.39 3.46 -8.85
CA GLU A 89 -14.67 3.47 -10.28
C GLU A 89 -14.79 2.05 -10.85
N SER A 90 -13.88 1.15 -10.48
CA SER A 90 -13.91 -0.27 -10.86
C SER A 90 -15.22 -0.94 -10.43
N ASN A 91 -15.65 -0.72 -9.18
CA ASN A 91 -16.89 -1.29 -8.65
C ASN A 91 -18.14 -0.74 -9.37
N MET A 92 -18.18 0.56 -9.67
CA MET A 92 -19.27 1.15 -10.47
C MET A 92 -19.35 0.54 -11.87
N ARG A 93 -18.19 0.33 -12.53
CA ARG A 93 -18.15 -0.29 -13.86
C ARG A 93 -18.54 -1.77 -13.83
N LYS A 94 -18.09 -2.53 -12.82
CA LYS A 94 -18.55 -3.91 -12.59
C LYS A 94 -20.07 -3.99 -12.46
N ALA A 95 -20.66 -3.08 -11.68
CA ALA A 95 -22.11 -3.00 -11.55
C ALA A 95 -22.79 -2.68 -12.89
N ARG A 96 -22.24 -1.73 -13.68
CA ARG A 96 -22.77 -1.39 -15.00
C ARG A 96 -22.70 -2.58 -15.96
N VAL A 97 -21.59 -3.31 -16.02
CA VAL A 97 -21.45 -4.54 -16.83
C VAL A 97 -22.51 -5.56 -16.46
N ASN A 98 -22.76 -5.78 -15.16
CA ASN A 98 -23.80 -6.70 -14.72
C ASN A 98 -25.21 -6.27 -15.15
N VAL A 99 -25.51 -4.97 -15.12
CA VAL A 99 -26.78 -4.42 -15.63
C VAL A 99 -26.90 -4.65 -17.14
N LEU A 100 -25.84 -4.37 -17.91
CA LEU A 100 -25.83 -4.55 -19.36
C LEU A 100 -26.03 -6.02 -19.75
N ARG A 101 -25.37 -6.97 -19.05
CA ARG A 101 -25.57 -8.41 -19.28
C ARG A 101 -26.99 -8.88 -19.01
N LYS A 102 -27.62 -8.36 -17.95
CA LYS A 102 -29.04 -8.65 -17.68
C LYS A 102 -29.92 -8.13 -18.81
N ARG A 103 -29.71 -6.88 -19.25
CA ARG A 103 -30.44 -6.29 -20.37
C ARG A 103 -30.23 -7.08 -21.67
N GLN A 104 -29.01 -7.52 -21.96
CA GLN A 104 -28.71 -8.35 -23.12
C GLN A 104 -29.48 -9.68 -23.06
N ALA A 105 -29.54 -10.33 -21.89
CA ALA A 105 -30.28 -11.58 -21.71
C ALA A 105 -31.80 -11.41 -21.90
N GLU A 106 -32.36 -10.30 -21.39
CA GLU A 106 -33.76 -9.91 -21.59
C GLU A 106 -34.06 -9.68 -23.08
N LEU A 107 -33.26 -8.86 -23.77
CA LEU A 107 -33.40 -8.59 -25.20
C LEU A 107 -33.24 -9.87 -26.04
N ALA A 108 -32.33 -10.76 -25.66
CA ALA A 108 -32.16 -12.06 -26.32
C ALA A 108 -33.37 -12.99 -26.12
N ALA A 109 -34.11 -12.87 -25.02
CA ALA A 109 -35.37 -13.57 -24.81
C ALA A 109 -36.48 -12.98 -25.70
N VAL A 110 -36.63 -11.66 -25.71
CA VAL A 110 -37.59 -10.93 -26.56
C VAL A 110 -37.36 -11.26 -28.04
N LYS A 111 -36.11 -11.19 -28.50
CA LYS A 111 -35.72 -11.56 -29.87
C LYS A 111 -36.16 -12.99 -30.23
N ARG A 112 -35.98 -13.95 -29.31
CA ARG A 112 -36.38 -15.35 -29.55
C ARG A 112 -37.89 -15.48 -29.71
N GLU A 113 -38.67 -14.76 -28.91
CA GLU A 113 -40.13 -14.74 -29.00
C GLU A 113 -40.63 -14.07 -30.30
N GLN A 114 -40.05 -12.93 -30.67
CA GLN A 114 -40.34 -12.25 -31.94
C GLN A 114 -40.05 -13.15 -33.15
N LEU A 115 -38.88 -13.82 -33.16
CA LEU A 115 -38.52 -14.76 -34.23
C LEU A 115 -39.43 -16.00 -34.27
N ALA A 116 -39.84 -16.52 -33.11
CA ALA A 116 -40.78 -17.64 -33.06
C ALA A 116 -42.14 -17.27 -33.65
N SER A 117 -42.65 -16.07 -33.33
CA SER A 117 -43.91 -15.55 -33.86
C SER A 117 -43.85 -15.34 -35.38
N LEU A 118 -42.79 -14.70 -35.89
CA LEU A 118 -42.57 -14.50 -37.32
C LEU A 118 -42.43 -15.84 -38.07
N LYS A 119 -41.76 -16.83 -37.48
CA LYS A 119 -41.66 -18.18 -38.03
C LYS A 119 -43.03 -18.85 -38.13
N ALA A 120 -43.87 -18.72 -37.10
CA ALA A 120 -45.23 -19.27 -37.11
C ALA A 120 -46.08 -18.62 -38.20
N ASP A 121 -46.02 -17.28 -38.35
CA ASP A 121 -46.74 -16.54 -39.41
C ASP A 121 -46.32 -17.01 -40.82
N MET A 122 -45.02 -17.23 -41.03
CA MET A 122 -44.47 -17.70 -42.30
C MET A 122 -44.94 -19.13 -42.62
N GLN A 123 -44.93 -20.02 -41.63
CA GLN A 123 -45.42 -21.39 -41.79
C GLN A 123 -46.93 -21.45 -42.03
N ALA A 124 -47.71 -20.58 -41.39
CA ALA A 124 -49.16 -20.48 -41.61
C ALA A 124 -49.46 -19.96 -43.03
N SER A 125 -48.73 -18.92 -43.47
CA SER A 125 -48.87 -18.36 -44.82
C SER A 125 -48.50 -19.37 -45.91
N TYR A 126 -47.47 -20.19 -45.67
CA TYR A 126 -47.07 -21.24 -46.60
C TYR A 126 -48.13 -22.36 -46.68
N ARG A 127 -48.67 -22.79 -45.54
CA ARG A 127 -49.74 -23.81 -45.46
C ARG A 127 -51.06 -23.36 -46.09
N ALA A 128 -51.38 -22.06 -46.00
CA ALA A 128 -52.56 -21.48 -46.63
C ALA A 128 -52.49 -21.45 -48.17
N GLY A 129 -51.34 -21.80 -48.77
CA GLY A 129 -51.17 -21.94 -50.22
C GLY A 129 -51.12 -20.59 -50.96
N ARG A 130 -50.03 -20.33 -51.71
CA ARG A 130 -49.98 -19.16 -52.61
C ARG A 130 -51.05 -19.22 -53.72
N ASP A 131 -51.52 -20.41 -54.06
CA ASP A 131 -52.40 -20.66 -55.21
C ASP A 131 -53.88 -20.37 -54.94
N ASP A 132 -54.34 -20.47 -53.68
CA ASP A 132 -55.75 -20.20 -53.34
C ASP A 132 -56.08 -18.71 -53.46
N TYR A 133 -55.12 -17.82 -53.20
CA TYR A 133 -55.30 -16.38 -53.32
C TYR A 133 -55.55 -15.91 -54.77
N PHE A 134 -54.74 -16.40 -55.72
CA PHE A 134 -54.92 -16.06 -57.13
C PHE A 134 -56.20 -16.69 -57.70
N LYS A 135 -56.52 -17.92 -57.31
CA LYS A 135 -57.79 -18.58 -57.71
C LYS A 135 -59.02 -17.83 -57.19
N LEU A 136 -58.94 -17.27 -55.98
CA LEU A 136 -60.04 -16.53 -55.37
C LEU A 136 -60.19 -15.11 -55.93
N LEU A 137 -59.09 -14.46 -56.35
CA LEU A 137 -59.12 -13.23 -57.15
C LEU A 137 -59.75 -13.44 -58.54
N LEU A 138 -59.58 -14.62 -59.12
CA LEU A 138 -60.12 -14.99 -60.42
C LEU A 138 -61.59 -15.46 -60.36
N ASN A 139 -62.11 -15.82 -59.18
CA ASN A 139 -63.48 -16.28 -59.01
C ASN A 139 -64.43 -15.12 -58.63
N GLN A 140 -65.31 -14.70 -59.55
CA GLN A 140 -66.11 -13.46 -59.47
C GLN A 140 -67.50 -13.61 -58.83
N GLU A 141 -67.82 -14.76 -58.23
CA GLU A 141 -69.20 -15.06 -57.81
C GLU A 141 -69.70 -14.21 -56.60
N HIS A 142 -68.79 -13.75 -55.72
CA HIS A 142 -69.17 -13.02 -54.48
C HIS A 142 -68.25 -11.80 -54.15
N PRO A 143 -68.46 -10.62 -54.75
CA PRO A 143 -67.57 -9.45 -54.61
C PRO A 143 -67.48 -8.89 -53.18
N ALA A 144 -68.55 -8.98 -52.38
CA ALA A 144 -68.55 -8.49 -51.00
C ALA A 144 -67.65 -9.34 -50.06
N LEU A 145 -67.60 -10.66 -50.28
CA LEU A 145 -66.73 -11.58 -49.54
C LEU A 145 -65.26 -11.34 -49.88
N LEU A 146 -64.95 -11.12 -51.16
CA LEU A 146 -63.62 -10.79 -51.64
C LEU A 146 -63.10 -9.48 -51.01
N ALA A 147 -63.89 -8.40 -51.02
CA ALA A 147 -63.50 -7.12 -50.43
C ALA A 147 -63.17 -7.24 -48.93
N ARG A 148 -63.94 -8.04 -48.19
CA ARG A 148 -63.69 -8.33 -46.78
C ARG A 148 -62.39 -9.11 -46.56
N GLN A 149 -62.11 -10.12 -47.39
CA GLN A 149 -60.90 -10.92 -47.30
C GLN A 149 -59.64 -10.11 -47.64
N LEU A 150 -59.69 -9.25 -48.66
CA LEU A 150 -58.60 -8.32 -48.99
C LEU A 150 -58.29 -7.37 -47.83
N ARG A 151 -59.34 -6.85 -47.16
CA ARG A 151 -59.16 -6.01 -45.98
C ARG A 151 -58.51 -6.79 -44.82
N TYR A 152 -58.94 -8.02 -44.54
CA TYR A 152 -58.29 -8.85 -43.51
C TYR A 152 -56.82 -9.16 -43.83
N PHE A 153 -56.51 -9.45 -45.09
CA PHE A 153 -55.13 -9.64 -45.52
C PHE A 153 -54.29 -8.38 -45.31
N SER A 154 -54.83 -7.20 -45.63
CA SER A 154 -54.13 -5.93 -45.38
C SER A 154 -53.80 -5.73 -43.90
N TYR A 155 -54.72 -6.09 -42.98
CA TYR A 155 -54.45 -6.04 -41.55
C TYR A 155 -53.36 -7.02 -41.11
N ILE A 156 -53.35 -8.24 -41.67
CA ILE A 156 -52.31 -9.25 -41.37
C ILE A 156 -50.94 -8.78 -41.86
N GLN A 157 -50.85 -8.21 -43.06
CA GLN A 157 -49.57 -7.68 -43.58
C GLN A 157 -49.08 -6.48 -42.77
N LYS A 158 -50.00 -5.60 -42.35
CA LYS A 158 -49.65 -4.49 -41.45
C LYS A 158 -49.09 -4.99 -40.12
N ALA A 159 -49.77 -5.93 -39.47
CA ALA A 159 -49.31 -6.52 -38.21
C ALA A 159 -47.96 -7.25 -38.35
N ARG A 160 -47.71 -7.89 -39.51
CA ARG A 160 -46.40 -8.49 -39.80
C ARG A 160 -45.30 -7.43 -39.94
N SER A 161 -45.58 -6.33 -40.64
CA SER A 161 -44.63 -5.22 -40.75
C SER A 161 -44.28 -4.67 -39.36
N GLU A 162 -45.28 -4.42 -38.52
CA GLU A 162 -45.08 -3.93 -37.15
C GLU A 162 -44.20 -4.88 -36.33
N ARG A 163 -44.37 -6.20 -36.44
CA ARG A 163 -43.51 -7.20 -35.77
C ARG A 163 -42.07 -7.21 -36.29
N ILE A 164 -41.85 -6.91 -37.57
CA ILE A 164 -40.50 -6.79 -38.14
C ILE A 164 -39.85 -5.51 -37.61
N ASP A 165 -40.57 -4.40 -37.59
CA ASP A 165 -40.08 -3.13 -37.05
C ASP A 165 -39.71 -3.28 -35.57
N GLU A 166 -40.52 -3.96 -34.77
CA GLU A 166 -40.22 -4.30 -33.37
C GLU A 166 -38.98 -5.19 -33.22
N LEU A 167 -38.77 -6.15 -34.12
CA LEU A 167 -37.57 -6.99 -34.12
C LEU A 167 -36.32 -6.17 -34.45
N ASP A 168 -36.40 -5.28 -35.44
CA ASP A 168 -35.30 -4.41 -35.83
C ASP A 168 -34.90 -3.48 -34.69
N VAL A 169 -35.88 -2.95 -33.93
CA VAL A 169 -35.61 -2.20 -32.69
C VAL A 169 -34.89 -3.06 -31.65
N THR A 170 -35.37 -4.28 -31.37
CA THR A 170 -34.70 -5.20 -30.44
C THR A 170 -33.26 -5.50 -30.85
N LEU A 171 -33.02 -5.70 -32.15
CA LEU A 171 -31.68 -5.96 -32.69
C LEU A 171 -30.75 -4.75 -32.55
N ALA A 172 -31.25 -3.54 -32.83
CA ALA A 172 -30.52 -2.31 -32.67
C ALA A 172 -30.14 -2.06 -31.19
N GLU A 173 -31.09 -2.27 -30.26
CA GLU A 173 -30.81 -2.19 -28.83
C GLU A 173 -29.77 -3.22 -28.37
N LEU A 174 -29.87 -4.46 -28.86
CA LEU A 174 -28.94 -5.53 -28.49
C LEU A 174 -27.52 -5.22 -28.98
N ALA A 175 -27.37 -4.71 -30.21
CA ALA A 175 -26.08 -4.27 -30.74
C ALA A 175 -25.49 -3.10 -29.93
N ALA A 176 -26.34 -2.13 -29.53
CA ALA A 176 -25.90 -1.00 -28.71
C ALA A 176 -25.41 -1.46 -27.31
N VAL A 177 -26.14 -2.38 -26.68
CA VAL A 177 -25.77 -2.96 -25.37
C VAL A 177 -24.45 -3.74 -25.47
N GLU A 178 -24.23 -4.50 -26.55
CA GLU A 178 -22.99 -5.24 -26.78
C GLU A 178 -21.78 -4.33 -26.93
N VAL A 179 -21.92 -3.23 -27.70
CA VAL A 179 -20.87 -2.22 -27.84
C VAL A 179 -20.57 -1.55 -26.50
N GLU A 180 -21.62 -1.16 -25.75
CA GLU A 180 -21.44 -0.53 -24.45
C GLU A 180 -20.75 -1.50 -23.46
N GLU A 181 -21.18 -2.76 -23.41
CA GLU A 181 -20.58 -3.77 -22.52
C GLU A 181 -19.09 -3.97 -22.84
N ALA A 182 -18.75 -4.13 -24.13
CA ALA A 182 -17.36 -4.29 -24.56
C ALA A 182 -16.48 -3.11 -24.14
N GLU A 183 -16.99 -1.88 -24.25
CA GLU A 183 -16.30 -0.69 -23.75
C GLU A 183 -16.13 -0.70 -22.23
N GLN A 184 -17.17 -1.04 -21.48
CA GLN A 184 -17.10 -1.08 -20.02
C GLN A 184 -16.12 -2.14 -19.53
N VAL A 185 -16.10 -3.31 -20.16
CA VAL A 185 -15.14 -4.39 -19.86
C VAL A 185 -13.70 -3.95 -20.16
N LYS A 186 -13.48 -3.28 -21.30
CA LYS A 186 -12.14 -2.74 -21.64
C LYS A 186 -11.67 -1.69 -20.63
N LYS A 187 -12.55 -0.75 -20.27
CA LYS A 187 -12.25 0.29 -19.26
C LYS A 187 -12.00 -0.33 -17.88
N LEU A 188 -12.79 -1.34 -17.51
CA LEU A 188 -12.62 -2.08 -16.27
C LEU A 188 -11.26 -2.78 -16.19
N ALA A 189 -10.85 -3.48 -17.26
CA ALA A 189 -9.53 -4.15 -17.30
C ALA A 189 -8.37 -3.14 -17.17
N ALA A 190 -8.51 -1.94 -17.73
CA ALA A 190 -7.52 -0.87 -17.55
C ALA A 190 -7.47 -0.36 -16.10
N LEU A 191 -8.63 -0.20 -15.44
CA LEU A 191 -8.70 0.18 -14.03
C LEU A 191 -8.12 -0.89 -13.11
N GLU A 192 -8.35 -2.17 -13.38
CA GLU A 192 -7.79 -3.26 -12.58
C GLU A 192 -6.25 -3.29 -12.65
N LYS A 193 -5.67 -3.09 -13.84
CA LYS A 193 -4.21 -2.94 -14.00
C LYS A 193 -3.67 -1.70 -13.29
N LYS A 194 -4.41 -0.58 -13.37
CA LYS A 194 -4.05 0.65 -12.67
C LYS A 194 -4.04 0.42 -11.15
N LEU A 195 -5.08 -0.22 -10.63
CA LEU A 195 -5.22 -0.54 -9.21
C LEU A 195 -4.08 -1.42 -8.71
N GLU A 196 -3.73 -2.48 -9.44
CA GLU A 196 -2.59 -3.35 -9.11
C GLU A 196 -1.29 -2.55 -9.02
N SER A 197 -1.03 -1.69 -10.01
CA SER A 197 0.16 -0.82 -10.00
C SER A 197 0.18 0.15 -8.82
N GLU A 198 -0.95 0.80 -8.52
CA GLU A 198 -1.09 1.74 -7.40
C GLU A 198 -0.90 1.04 -6.04
N GLN A 199 -1.42 -0.18 -5.89
CA GLN A 199 -1.23 -0.99 -4.67
C GLN A 199 0.23 -1.39 -4.47
N VAL A 200 0.92 -1.81 -5.52
CA VAL A 200 2.37 -2.12 -5.46
C VAL A 200 3.18 -0.88 -5.08
N GLN A 201 2.88 0.28 -5.69
CA GLN A 201 3.54 1.54 -5.34
C GLN A 201 3.29 1.95 -3.89
N LEU A 202 2.04 1.79 -3.42
CA LEU A 202 1.66 2.11 -2.05
C LEU A 202 2.41 1.24 -1.03
N GLU A 203 2.49 -0.07 -1.24
CA GLU A 203 3.22 -0.97 -0.34
C GLU A 203 4.73 -0.71 -0.39
N GLY A 204 5.28 -0.42 -1.57
CA GLY A 204 6.66 0.03 -1.72
C GLY A 204 6.95 1.29 -0.89
N ALA A 205 6.11 2.31 -1.00
CA ALA A 205 6.24 3.56 -0.27
C ALA A 205 6.11 3.36 1.26
N LYS A 206 5.16 2.55 1.71
CA LYS A 206 5.01 2.19 3.14
C LYS A 206 6.24 1.48 3.69
N SER A 207 6.81 0.54 2.92
CA SER A 207 8.02 -0.20 3.31
C SER A 207 9.23 0.73 3.42
N GLN A 208 9.43 1.60 2.43
CA GLN A 208 10.49 2.63 2.46
C GLN A 208 10.35 3.56 3.67
N ARG A 209 9.12 4.01 3.96
CA ARG A 209 8.81 4.81 5.14
C ARG A 209 9.18 4.09 6.44
N ALA A 210 8.80 2.81 6.57
CA ALA A 210 9.09 2.02 7.76
C ALA A 210 10.61 1.82 7.96
N ALA A 211 11.35 1.57 6.87
CA ALA A 211 12.81 1.45 6.90
C ALA A 211 13.48 2.76 7.33
N ALA A 212 13.04 3.90 6.76
CA ALA A 212 13.55 5.22 7.12
C ALA A 212 13.31 5.55 8.60
N LEU A 213 12.10 5.26 9.10
CA LEU A 213 11.77 5.46 10.52
C LEU A 213 12.64 4.61 11.46
N LYS A 214 12.94 3.36 11.08
CA LYS A 214 13.81 2.47 11.86
C LYS A 214 15.22 3.04 11.99
N ILE A 215 15.81 3.48 10.87
CA ILE A 215 17.14 4.09 10.83
C ILE A 215 17.18 5.36 11.68
N LEU A 216 16.18 6.24 11.50
CA LEU A 216 16.08 7.49 12.24
C LEU A 216 16.01 7.25 13.77
N ASN A 217 15.21 6.27 14.20
CA ASN A 217 15.05 5.96 15.62
C ASN A 217 16.30 5.32 16.24
N SER A 218 17.01 4.44 15.51
CA SER A 218 18.26 3.83 16.02
C SER A 218 19.41 4.85 16.14
N ASP A 219 19.51 5.78 15.19
CA ASP A 219 20.53 6.81 15.20
C ASP A 219 20.32 7.80 16.35
N ILE A 220 19.06 8.17 16.62
CA ILE A 220 18.69 9.03 17.76
C ILE A 220 19.04 8.37 19.09
N ALA A 221 18.66 7.10 19.28
CA ALA A 221 18.85 6.41 20.55
C ALA A 221 20.33 6.19 20.90
N SER A 222 21.16 5.83 19.90
CA SER A 222 22.58 5.55 20.11
C SER A 222 23.38 6.83 20.41
N GLN A 223 23.12 7.92 19.70
CA GLN A 223 23.87 9.18 19.87
C GLN A 223 23.53 9.91 21.17
N ASP A 224 22.26 9.92 21.59
CA ASP A 224 21.85 10.54 22.86
C ASP A 224 22.45 9.81 24.06
N LYS A 225 22.49 8.47 24.01
CA LYS A 225 23.12 7.64 25.04
C LYS A 225 24.63 7.90 25.15
N ASN A 226 25.32 7.99 24.01
CA ASN A 226 26.77 8.23 23.98
C ASN A 226 27.12 9.61 24.57
N LEU A 227 26.40 10.67 24.16
CA LEU A 227 26.65 12.01 24.66
C LEU A 227 26.40 12.14 26.17
N LYS A 228 25.34 11.52 26.69
CA LYS A 228 25.05 11.47 28.13
C LYS A 228 26.16 10.75 28.91
N SER A 229 26.70 9.66 28.37
CA SER A 229 27.81 8.92 28.97
C SER A 229 29.08 9.78 29.06
N LEU A 230 29.48 10.41 27.94
CA LEU A 230 30.67 11.27 27.88
C LEU A 230 30.58 12.45 28.85
N LYS A 231 29.42 13.10 28.95
CA LYS A 231 29.21 14.20 29.90
C LYS A 231 29.30 13.75 31.37
N LYS A 232 28.81 12.55 31.69
CA LYS A 232 28.97 11.96 33.03
C LYS A 232 30.44 11.67 33.35
N ASN A 233 31.17 11.08 32.40
CA ASN A 233 32.61 10.79 32.55
C ASN A 233 33.42 12.07 32.76
N GLN A 234 33.13 13.13 31.99
CA GLN A 234 33.77 14.43 32.17
C GLN A 234 33.55 14.98 33.59
N ALA A 235 32.31 14.94 34.09
CA ALA A 235 31.99 15.44 35.43
C ALA A 235 32.69 14.63 36.53
N ALA A 236 32.78 13.30 36.37
CA ALA A 236 33.47 12.41 37.31
C ALA A 236 34.99 12.71 37.35
N LEU A 237 35.65 12.83 36.19
CA LEU A 237 37.07 13.15 36.09
C LEU A 237 37.38 14.55 36.66
N GLN A 238 36.53 15.55 36.42
CA GLN A 238 36.68 16.88 37.02
C GLN A 238 36.58 16.84 38.56
N ASN A 239 35.67 16.02 39.10
CA ASN A 239 35.56 15.83 40.54
C ASN A 239 36.78 15.13 41.13
N LEU A 240 37.29 14.10 40.45
CA LEU A 240 38.51 13.39 40.85
C LEU A 240 39.71 14.33 40.85
N MET A 241 39.90 15.10 39.78
CA MET A 241 40.99 16.07 39.65
C MET A 241 40.95 17.12 40.77
N ARG A 242 39.76 17.66 41.10
CA ARG A 242 39.60 18.59 42.24
C ARG A 242 39.99 17.97 43.58
N ARG A 243 39.69 16.68 43.79
CA ARG A 243 40.06 15.95 45.02
C ARG A 243 41.57 15.72 45.08
N LEU A 244 42.18 15.24 44.00
CA LEU A 244 43.63 15.04 43.90
C LEU A 244 44.40 16.35 44.09
N GLU A 245 43.96 17.45 43.48
CA GLU A 245 44.57 18.78 43.69
C GLU A 245 44.42 19.30 45.11
N ARG A 246 43.35 18.91 45.82
CA ARG A 246 43.15 19.27 47.22
C ARG A 246 44.07 18.45 48.12
N GLN A 247 44.14 17.14 47.90
CA GLN A 247 45.00 16.22 48.65
C GLN A 247 46.48 16.54 48.44
N ALA A 248 46.90 16.83 47.21
CA ALA A 248 48.28 17.28 46.93
C ALA A 248 48.62 18.58 47.67
N ARG A 249 47.69 19.56 47.73
CA ARG A 249 47.88 20.80 48.49
C ARG A 249 47.88 20.61 50.01
N GLU A 250 47.19 19.59 50.50
CA GLU A 250 47.18 19.22 51.93
C GLU A 250 48.45 18.43 52.31
N ALA A 251 49.04 17.66 51.38
CA ALA A 251 50.28 16.92 51.57
C ALA A 251 51.56 17.79 51.41
N ASP A 252 51.47 18.90 50.68
CA ASP A 252 52.56 19.90 50.54
C ASP A 252 52.60 20.93 51.69
N ARG A 253 51.67 20.86 52.66
CA ARG A 253 51.62 21.70 53.87
C ARG A 253 52.22 20.98 55.07
#